data_AF-A0A519MKV8-F1
#
_entry.id   AF-A0A519MKV8-F1
#
_cell.length_a   1.000
_cell.length_b   1.000
_cell.length_c   1.000
_cell.angle_alpha   90.00
_cell.angle_beta   90.00
_cell.angle_gamma   90.00
#
_symmetry.space_group_name_H-M   'P 1'
#
loop_
_entity.id
_entity.type
_entity.pdbx_description
1 polymer ?
#
loop_
_entity_poly.entity_id
_entity_poly.type
_entity_poly.pdbx_seq_one_letter_code
_entity_poly.pdbx_strand_id
1 'polypeptide(L)'
;MKTEHIEKRKSAMQLNDDRSQATLSINQTLSAAEVENLIRELAALRAQMTPEVRQAPQESDNGHAPVMMQSEPTLAFEHPARDPHVTMYLRSTGLGWTAWRLHPDTQKALAQFFYSRLPRSASGAVKPSIPMK
;
A
#
# COMPACT_ATOMS: atom_id res chain seq x y z
N MET A 1 -34.72 10.20 -18.15
CA MET A 1 -34.45 11.31 -17.22
C MET A 1 -33.94 10.72 -15.91
N LYS A 2 -32.62 10.57 -15.74
CA LYS A 2 -31.97 10.11 -14.49
C LYS A 2 -30.55 10.68 -14.46
N THR A 3 -30.46 11.97 -14.15
CA THR A 3 -29.18 12.69 -14.11
C THR A 3 -29.17 13.63 -12.91
N GLU A 4 -29.38 13.12 -11.69
CA GLU A 4 -29.39 13.98 -10.48
C GLU A 4 -28.75 13.35 -9.24
N HIS A 5 -27.91 12.31 -9.39
CA HIS A 5 -27.26 11.68 -8.22
C HIS A 5 -25.74 11.72 -8.20
N ILE A 6 -25.10 12.39 -9.16
CA ILE A 6 -23.63 12.49 -9.20
C ILE A 6 -23.11 13.77 -8.52
N GLU A 7 -23.96 14.79 -8.31
CA GLU A 7 -23.47 16.11 -7.90
C GLU A 7 -23.35 16.33 -6.38
N LYS A 8 -23.92 15.44 -5.55
CA LYS A 8 -23.92 15.62 -4.08
C LYS A 8 -22.71 15.04 -3.34
N ARG A 9 -21.72 14.48 -4.04
CA ARG A 9 -20.50 13.92 -3.43
C ARG A 9 -19.36 14.93 -3.28
N LYS A 10 -19.50 16.15 -3.82
CA LYS A 10 -18.40 17.12 -3.87
C LYS A 10 -18.10 17.85 -2.55
N SER A 11 -18.89 17.66 -1.48
CA SER A 11 -18.81 18.53 -0.28
C SER A 11 -18.61 17.82 1.07
N ALA A 12 -18.36 16.50 1.11
CA ALA A 12 -18.24 15.77 2.38
C ALA A 12 -16.84 15.83 3.03
N MET A 13 -15.81 16.14 2.25
CA MET A 13 -14.43 16.27 2.70
C MET A 13 -13.85 17.60 2.24
N GLN A 14 -13.36 18.40 3.18
CA GLN A 14 -12.79 19.71 2.89
C GLN A 14 -11.49 19.90 3.66
N LEU A 15 -10.47 20.38 2.97
CA LEU A 15 -9.26 20.89 3.62
C LEU A 15 -9.49 22.33 4.06
N ASN A 16 -8.87 22.73 5.16
CA ASN A 16 -8.73 24.14 5.50
C ASN A 16 -7.71 24.84 4.57
N ASP A 17 -7.63 26.16 4.65
CA ASP A 17 -6.82 26.97 3.72
C ASP A 17 -5.34 26.60 3.69
N ASP A 18 -4.76 26.27 4.84
CA ASP A 18 -3.34 25.87 4.97
C ASP A 18 -3.10 24.36 4.77
N ARG A 19 -4.18 23.60 4.49
CA ARG A 19 -4.20 22.14 4.30
C ARG A 19 -3.66 21.33 5.48
N SER A 20 -3.55 21.91 6.67
CA SER A 20 -3.11 21.20 7.88
C SER A 20 -4.22 20.34 8.49
N GLN A 21 -5.48 20.65 8.17
CA GLN A 21 -6.64 19.97 8.71
C GLN A 21 -7.65 19.59 7.62
N ALA A 22 -8.37 18.50 7.86
CA ALA A 22 -9.47 18.05 7.02
C ALA A 22 -10.73 17.88 7.87
N THR A 23 -11.88 18.32 7.36
CA THR A 23 -13.19 18.06 7.96
C THR A 23 -13.89 16.96 7.17
N LEU A 24 -14.43 15.95 7.87
CA LEU A 24 -15.21 14.85 7.32
C LEU A 24 -16.50 14.68 8.13
N SER A 25 -17.64 14.59 7.45
CA SER A 25 -18.94 14.29 8.06
C SER A 25 -19.59 13.09 7.38
N ILE A 26 -19.94 12.06 8.16
CA ILE A 26 -20.62 10.85 7.67
C ILE A 26 -21.98 10.75 8.35
N ASN A 27 -23.03 11.13 7.62
CA ASN A 27 -24.42 11.15 8.13
C ASN A 27 -25.28 10.03 7.54
N GLN A 28 -24.67 8.94 7.10
CA GLN A 28 -25.34 7.81 6.47
C GLN A 28 -24.66 6.48 6.81
N THR A 29 -25.42 5.38 6.73
CA THR A 29 -24.86 4.03 6.78
C THR A 29 -24.15 3.72 5.47
N LEU A 30 -22.97 3.09 5.55
CA LEU A 30 -22.16 2.70 4.41
C LEU A 30 -22.05 1.17 4.33
N SER A 31 -22.14 0.62 3.13
CA SER A 31 -21.76 -0.76 2.85
C SER A 31 -20.23 -0.95 2.88
N ALA A 32 -19.75 -2.20 2.93
CA ALA A 32 -18.31 -2.49 2.93
C ALA A 32 -17.58 -1.89 1.70
N ALA A 33 -18.17 -1.99 0.50
CA ALA A 33 -17.59 -1.41 -0.71
C ALA A 33 -17.55 0.12 -0.67
N GLU A 34 -18.54 0.76 -0.04
CA GLU A 34 -18.55 2.22 0.14
C GLU A 34 -17.53 2.66 1.19
N VAL A 35 -17.31 1.87 2.24
CA VAL A 35 -16.23 2.11 3.22
C VAL A 35 -14.85 2.00 2.54
N GLU A 36 -14.63 1.00 1.70
CA GLU A 36 -13.37 0.88 0.93
C GLU A 36 -13.13 2.08 0.01
N ASN A 37 -14.18 2.55 -0.66
CA ASN A 37 -14.10 3.76 -1.49
C ASN A 37 -13.79 5.01 -0.65
N LEU A 38 -14.42 5.17 0.52
CA LEU A 38 -14.15 6.28 1.42
C LEU A 38 -12.70 6.26 1.92
N ILE A 39 -12.15 5.09 2.29
CA ILE A 39 -10.74 4.96 2.69
C ILE A 39 -9.81 5.41 1.55
N ARG A 40 -10.12 5.06 0.29
CA ARG A 40 -9.36 5.49 -0.89
C ARG A 40 -9.40 7.00 -1.06
N GLU A 41 -10.57 7.63 -0.92
CA GLU A 41 -10.72 9.07 -1.03
C GLU A 41 -9.99 9.81 0.10
N LEU A 42 -10.05 9.29 1.33
CA LEU A 42 -9.29 9.82 2.48
C LEU A 42 -7.78 9.72 2.28
N ALA A 43 -7.29 8.61 1.70
CA ALA A 43 -5.88 8.47 1.37
C ALA A 43 -5.43 9.52 0.34
N ALA A 44 -6.26 9.77 -0.69
CA ALA A 44 -6.00 10.82 -1.68
C ALA A 44 -6.05 12.23 -1.08
N LEU A 45 -6.95 12.47 -0.12
CA LEU A 45 -7.02 13.73 0.62
C LEU A 45 -5.76 13.95 1.47
N ARG A 46 -5.34 12.92 2.23
CA ARG A 46 -4.14 12.97 3.08
C ARG A 46 -2.87 13.26 2.27
N ALA A 47 -2.78 12.75 1.04
CA ALA A 47 -1.64 13.02 0.16
C ALA A 47 -1.48 14.52 -0.22
N GLN A 48 -2.54 15.32 -0.06
CA GLN A 48 -2.54 16.75 -0.34
C GLN A 48 -2.34 17.63 0.91
N MET A 49 -2.36 17.02 2.10
CA MET A 49 -2.27 17.72 3.38
C MET A 49 -0.84 18.05 3.78
N THR A 50 -0.70 19.09 4.62
CA THR A 50 0.54 19.49 5.27
C THR A 50 0.62 18.94 6.71
N PRO A 51 1.80 18.50 7.19
CA PRO A 51 3.02 18.28 6.42
C PRO A 51 2.87 17.09 5.44
N GLU A 52 3.70 17.08 4.41
CA GLU A 52 3.74 16.01 3.41
C GLU A 52 3.86 14.64 4.07
N VAL A 53 3.29 13.63 3.42
CA VAL A 53 3.43 12.25 3.86
C VAL A 53 4.91 11.86 3.78
N ARG A 54 5.50 11.53 4.92
CA ARG A 54 6.91 11.10 4.98
C ARG A 54 7.11 9.87 4.10
N GLN A 55 8.17 9.88 3.28
CA GLN A 55 8.49 8.77 2.37
C GLN A 55 9.02 7.53 3.09
N ALA A 56 9.54 7.70 4.31
CA ALA A 56 10.01 6.63 5.15
C ALA A 56 9.40 6.76 6.56
N PRO A 57 9.17 5.62 7.24
CA PRO A 57 8.81 5.64 8.64
C PRO A 57 9.98 6.17 9.46
N GLN A 58 9.98 7.47 9.73
CA GLN A 58 10.86 8.09 10.72
C GLN A 58 10.08 8.24 12.02
N GLU A 59 10.74 7.95 13.13
CA GLU A 59 10.22 8.22 14.46
C GLU A 59 9.70 9.67 14.53
N SER A 60 8.51 9.85 15.08
CA SER A 60 8.07 11.19 15.48
C SER A 60 8.82 11.59 16.75
N ASP A 61 8.82 12.88 17.10
CA ASP A 61 9.41 13.38 18.36
C ASP A 61 8.82 12.69 19.61
N ASN A 62 7.72 11.95 19.44
CA ASN A 62 7.01 11.19 20.47
C ASN A 62 7.38 9.68 20.45
N GLY A 63 8.45 9.29 19.75
CA GLY A 63 9.01 7.93 19.76
C GLY A 63 8.28 6.89 18.90
N HIS A 64 7.20 7.27 18.19
CA HIS A 64 6.48 6.35 17.32
C HIS A 64 6.21 6.97 15.95
N ALA A 65 6.75 6.36 14.90
CA ALA A 65 6.28 6.62 13.55
C ALA A 65 4.81 6.17 13.44
N PRO A 66 3.92 6.89 12.73
CA PRO A 66 2.53 6.49 12.53
C PRO A 66 2.45 5.30 11.56
N VAL A 67 2.95 4.15 12.00
CA VAL A 67 3.07 2.93 11.22
C VAL A 67 2.21 1.88 11.89
N MET A 68 1.31 1.28 11.12
CA MET A 68 0.60 0.09 11.57
C MET A 68 1.54 -1.11 11.38
N MET A 69 2.05 -1.66 12.49
CA MET A 69 2.82 -2.90 12.45
C MET A 69 1.86 -4.09 12.50
N GLN A 70 2.03 -5.02 11.57
CA GLN A 70 1.28 -6.27 11.55
C GLN A 70 2.24 -7.44 11.47
N SER A 71 2.12 -8.36 12.40
CA SER A 71 2.88 -9.61 12.39
C SER A 71 2.25 -10.56 11.37
N GLU A 72 3.11 -11.26 10.62
CA GLU A 72 2.71 -12.35 9.70
C GLU A 72 1.62 -11.96 8.67
N PRO A 73 1.82 -10.90 7.87
CA PRO A 73 0.82 -10.50 6.89
C PRO A 73 0.70 -11.53 5.77
N THR A 74 -0.51 -11.67 5.20
CA THR A 74 -0.70 -12.48 3.99
C THR A 74 -0.07 -11.77 2.80
N LEU A 75 0.85 -12.47 2.14
CA LEU A 75 1.53 -12.04 0.92
C LEU A 75 1.15 -12.96 -0.24
N ALA A 76 0.94 -12.39 -1.42
CA ALA A 76 0.83 -13.12 -2.67
C ALA A 76 1.66 -12.44 -3.76
N PHE A 77 2.16 -13.22 -4.72
CA PHE A 77 2.93 -12.71 -5.84
C PHE A 77 2.32 -13.17 -7.14
N GLU A 78 2.26 -12.26 -8.11
CA GLU A 78 1.91 -12.56 -9.49
C GLU A 78 3.07 -12.19 -10.39
N HIS A 79 3.50 -13.15 -11.21
CA HIS A 79 4.57 -12.96 -12.18
C HIS A 79 4.10 -13.46 -13.55
N PRO A 80 3.54 -12.58 -14.39
CA PRO A 80 3.15 -12.93 -15.74
C PRO A 80 4.40 -13.28 -16.55
N ALA A 81 4.39 -14.40 -17.29
CA ALA A 81 5.57 -14.90 -18.02
C ALA A 81 6.17 -13.94 -19.06
N ARG A 82 5.47 -12.86 -19.42
CA ARG A 82 5.90 -11.84 -20.39
C ARG A 82 6.15 -10.46 -19.77
N ASP A 83 6.02 -10.31 -18.46
CA ASP A 83 6.23 -9.05 -17.77
C ASP A 83 7.49 -9.12 -16.92
N PRO A 84 8.48 -8.23 -17.12
CA PRO A 84 9.65 -8.18 -16.26
C PRO A 84 9.33 -7.73 -14.82
N HIS A 85 8.11 -7.21 -14.58
CA HIS A 85 7.66 -6.83 -13.25
C HIS A 85 7.00 -8.00 -12.52
N VAL A 86 7.19 -8.02 -11.21
CA VAL A 86 6.43 -8.86 -10.28
C VAL A 86 5.44 -7.97 -9.55
N THR A 87 4.17 -8.38 -9.48
CA THR A 87 3.19 -7.73 -8.63
C THR A 87 3.18 -8.41 -7.27
N MET A 88 3.50 -7.66 -6.22
CA MET A 88 3.37 -8.11 -4.84
C MET A 88 2.05 -7.61 -4.28
N TYR A 89 1.26 -8.52 -3.71
CA TYR A 89 0.03 -8.22 -3.00
C TYR A 89 0.26 -8.41 -1.49
N LEU A 90 -0.16 -7.44 -0.68
CA LEU A 90 -0.17 -7.51 0.78
C LEU A 90 -1.59 -7.29 1.30
N ARG A 91 -2.05 -8.17 2.18
CA ARG A 91 -3.29 -7.97 2.94
C ARG A 91 -2.97 -7.27 4.26
N SER A 92 -3.43 -6.03 4.41
CA SER A 92 -3.39 -5.31 5.69
C SER A 92 -4.76 -5.36 6.37
N THR A 93 -4.87 -5.80 7.63
CA THR A 93 -6.20 -6.02 8.26
C THR A 93 -7.11 -4.79 8.26
N GLY A 94 -6.56 -3.57 8.22
CA GLY A 94 -7.33 -2.32 8.13
C GLY A 94 -7.56 -1.79 6.70
N LEU A 95 -6.66 -2.05 5.76
CA LEU A 95 -6.67 -1.41 4.43
C LEU A 95 -7.10 -2.32 3.27
N GLY A 96 -7.38 -3.61 3.53
CA GLY A 96 -7.71 -4.53 2.45
C GLY A 96 -6.47 -5.12 1.78
N TRP A 97 -6.60 -5.43 0.50
CA TRP A 97 -5.48 -5.82 -0.36
C TRP A 97 -4.84 -4.58 -0.99
N THR A 98 -3.52 -4.55 -0.99
CA THR A 98 -2.71 -3.53 -1.67
C THR A 98 -1.74 -4.23 -2.61
N ALA A 99 -1.52 -3.65 -3.80
CA ALA A 99 -0.70 -4.25 -4.85
C ALA A 99 0.41 -3.27 -5.25
N TRP A 100 1.65 -3.76 -5.34
CA TRP A 100 2.79 -3.01 -5.84
C TRP A 100 3.47 -3.74 -6.97
N ARG A 101 3.69 -3.03 -8.07
CA ARG A 101 4.43 -3.52 -9.21
C ARG A 101 5.92 -3.23 -8.98
N LEU A 102 6.71 -4.27 -8.77
CA LEU A 102 8.13 -4.17 -8.44
C LEU A 102 8.97 -4.13 -9.72
N HIS A 103 9.79 -3.09 -9.88
CA HIS A 103 10.77 -3.01 -10.97
C HIS A 103 11.83 -4.12 -10.84
N PRO A 104 12.39 -4.67 -11.94
CA PRO A 104 13.44 -5.69 -11.89
C PRO A 104 14.60 -5.38 -10.95
N ASP A 105 15.01 -4.12 -10.84
CA ASP A 105 16.11 -3.73 -9.96
C ASP A 105 15.72 -3.78 -8.47
N THR A 106 14.47 -3.43 -8.15
CA THR A 106 13.92 -3.62 -6.80
C THR A 106 13.84 -5.10 -6.46
N GLN A 107 13.43 -5.95 -7.40
CA GLN A 107 13.40 -7.40 -7.22
C GLN A 107 14.79 -7.96 -6.91
N LYS A 108 15.82 -7.54 -7.67
CA LYS A 108 17.22 -7.94 -7.44
C LYS A 108 17.72 -7.48 -6.07
N ALA A 109 17.44 -6.23 -5.69
CA ALA A 109 17.85 -5.68 -4.40
C ALA A 109 17.20 -6.45 -3.23
N LEU A 110 15.90 -6.76 -3.33
CA LEU A 110 15.19 -7.57 -2.33
C LEU A 110 15.78 -8.98 -2.24
N ALA A 111 16.04 -9.64 -3.36
CA ALA A 111 16.66 -10.97 -3.38
C ALA A 111 18.01 -10.95 -2.67
N GLN A 112 18.90 -9.99 -2.99
CA GLN A 112 20.20 -9.84 -2.33
C GLN A 112 20.06 -9.58 -0.83
N PHE A 113 19.10 -8.73 -0.44
CA PHE A 113 18.83 -8.42 0.95
C PHE A 113 18.45 -9.69 1.74
N PHE A 114 17.57 -10.53 1.20
CA PHE A 114 17.15 -11.77 1.86
C PHE A 114 18.25 -12.83 1.85
N TYR A 115 18.91 -13.05 0.71
CA TYR A 115 20.00 -14.03 0.60
C TYR A 115 21.15 -13.73 1.57
N SER A 116 21.48 -12.46 1.80
CA SER A 116 22.54 -12.08 2.76
C SER A 116 22.21 -12.40 4.23
N ARG A 117 20.93 -12.66 4.54
CA ARG A 117 20.43 -12.93 5.90
C ARG A 117 19.97 -14.37 6.11
N LEU A 118 20.00 -15.20 5.07
CA LEU A 118 19.75 -16.63 5.25
C LEU A 118 20.90 -17.24 6.06
N PRO A 119 20.62 -18.14 7.02
CA PRO A 119 21.65 -18.91 7.70
C PRO A 119 22.51 -19.65 6.65
N ARG A 120 23.84 -19.63 6.81
CA ARG A 120 24.79 -20.26 5.87
C ARG A 120 24.52 -21.75 5.60
N SER A 121 23.78 -22.45 6.46
CA SER A 121 23.37 -23.84 6.20
C SER A 121 22.37 -24.00 5.05
N ALA A 122 21.68 -22.93 4.62
CA ALA A 122 20.76 -22.95 3.49
C ALA A 122 21.43 -22.66 2.13
N SER A 123 22.69 -22.17 2.11
CA SER A 123 23.35 -21.76 0.85
C SER A 123 23.99 -22.92 0.07
N GLY A 124 23.84 -24.16 0.53
CA GLY A 124 24.48 -25.34 -0.08
C GLY A 124 23.63 -26.09 -1.11
N ALA A 125 22.34 -25.76 -1.30
CA ALA A 125 21.40 -26.67 -1.98
C ALA A 125 20.59 -26.07 -3.14
N VAL A 126 20.93 -24.89 -3.67
CA VAL A 126 20.26 -24.38 -4.88
C VAL A 126 21.30 -24.10 -5.95
N LYS A 127 21.69 -25.17 -6.66
CA LYS A 127 22.31 -25.06 -7.97
C LYS A 127 21.18 -24.73 -8.96
N PRO A 128 21.24 -23.62 -9.72
CA PRO A 128 20.24 -23.36 -10.74
C PRO A 128 20.42 -24.40 -11.86
N SER A 129 19.61 -25.45 -11.85
CA SER A 129 19.46 -26.33 -12.99
C SER A 129 18.56 -25.62 -14.00
N ILE A 130 19.17 -25.03 -15.02
CA ILE A 130 18.45 -24.64 -16.24
C ILE A 130 18.14 -25.96 -16.97
N PRO A 131 16.88 -26.39 -17.13
CA PRO A 131 16.58 -27.51 -18.00
C PRO A 131 16.76 -27.05 -19.45
N MET A 132 17.75 -27.59 -20.14
CA MET A 132 17.78 -27.60 -21.62
C MET A 132 16.80 -28.67 -22.10
N LYS A 133 15.72 -28.24 -22.75
CA LYS A 133 15.14 -28.91 -23.93
C LYS A 133 14.59 -27.85 -24.87
#